data_AF-A0A936HYV5-F1
#
_entry.id   AF-A0A936HYV5-F1
#
_cell.length_a   1.000
_cell.length_b   1.000
_cell.length_c   1.000
_cell.angle_alpha   90.00
_cell.angle_beta   90.00
_cell.angle_gamma   90.00
#
_symmetry.space_group_name_H-M   'P 1'
#
loop_
_entity.id
_entity.type
_entity.pdbx_description
1 polymer ?
#
loop_
_entity_poly.entity_id
_entity_poly.type
_entity_poly.pdbx_seq_one_letter_code
_entity_poly.pdbx_strand_id
1 'polypeptide(L)'
;MDKRNPTFLEFKAYWQLSEELIADATKEDLAETARILAMQAAHYARKFGELPIPDMTHLLADTADEGSVALLRDGTVALLGILGTVKGVGGVDIDEPMH
;
A
#
# COMPACT_ATOMS: atom_id res chain seq x y z
N MET A 1 -20.68 0.62 -6.16
CA MET A 1 -19.91 0.03 -5.04
C MET A 1 -20.76 -0.06 -3.76
N ASP A 2 -20.86 -1.22 -3.08
CA ASP A 2 -21.55 -1.32 -1.77
C ASP A 2 -20.65 -0.71 -0.68
N LYS A 3 -21.08 0.40 -0.09
CA LYS A 3 -20.34 1.14 0.93
C LYS A 3 -20.23 0.40 2.28
N ARG A 4 -20.90 -0.75 2.43
CA ARG A 4 -20.84 -1.62 3.61
C ARG A 4 -19.96 -2.86 3.38
N ASN A 5 -19.37 -3.01 2.19
CA ASN A 5 -18.43 -4.09 1.92
C ASN A 5 -17.19 -3.94 2.84
N PRO A 6 -16.79 -4.98 3.60
CA PRO A 6 -15.64 -4.93 4.50
C PRO A 6 -14.34 -4.50 3.83
N THR A 7 -14.01 -5.06 2.66
CA THR A 7 -12.82 -4.72 1.86
C THR A 7 -12.78 -3.23 1.51
N PHE A 8 -13.94 -2.64 1.19
CA PHE A 8 -14.00 -1.19 0.93
C PHE A 8 -13.78 -0.35 2.19
N LEU A 9 -14.32 -0.78 3.32
CA LEU A 9 -14.13 -0.09 4.59
C LEU A 9 -12.67 -0.16 5.02
N GLU A 10 -12.02 -1.31 4.85
CA GLU A 10 -10.57 -1.48 5.06
C GLU A 10 -9.76 -0.57 4.14
N PHE A 11 -10.04 -0.61 2.82
CA PHE A 11 -9.38 0.28 1.86
C PHE A 11 -9.48 1.74 2.30
N LYS A 12 -10.69 2.22 2.63
CA LYS A 12 -10.89 3.60 3.08
C LYS A 12 -10.09 3.95 4.33
N ALA A 13 -10.03 3.04 5.30
CA ALA A 13 -9.28 3.25 6.54
C ALA A 13 -7.77 3.34 6.27
N TYR A 14 -7.23 2.41 5.48
CA TYR A 14 -5.82 2.44 5.10
C TYR A 14 -5.48 3.64 4.23
N TRP A 15 -6.36 4.04 3.32
CA TRP A 15 -6.16 5.22 2.49
C TRP A 15 -6.09 6.48 3.33
N GLN A 16 -7.01 6.65 4.28
CA GLN A 16 -6.96 7.80 5.17
C GLN A 16 -5.67 7.81 6.00
N LEU A 17 -5.27 6.66 6.55
CA LEU A 17 -4.01 6.54 7.29
C LEU A 17 -2.80 6.86 6.42
N SER A 18 -2.81 6.46 5.13
CA SER A 18 -1.70 6.77 4.24
C SER A 18 -1.59 8.26 3.96
N GLU A 19 -2.72 8.96 3.81
CA GLU A 19 -2.71 10.41 3.65
C GLU A 19 -2.12 11.12 4.89
N GLU A 20 -2.45 10.64 6.09
CA GLU A 20 -1.88 11.16 7.34
C GLU A 20 -0.37 10.92 7.43
N LEU A 21 0.11 9.72 7.09
CA LEU A 21 1.55 9.41 7.07
C LEU A 21 2.31 10.20 6.00
N ILE A 22 1.73 10.37 4.81
CA ILE A 22 2.32 11.15 3.71
C ILE A 22 2.42 12.62 4.10
N ALA A 23 1.38 13.17 4.76
CA ALA A 23 1.39 14.55 5.21
C ALA A 23 2.50 14.85 6.24
N ASP A 24 2.84 13.87 7.07
CA ASP A 24 3.94 13.95 8.05
C ASP A 24 5.31 13.55 7.45
N ALA A 25 5.37 12.98 6.25
CA ALA A 25 6.60 12.51 5.64
C ALA A 25 7.44 13.64 5.04
N THR A 26 8.77 13.53 5.19
CA THR A 26 9.71 14.38 4.45
C THR A 26 9.82 13.92 2.99
N LYS A 27 10.43 14.76 2.14
CA LYS A 27 10.70 14.36 0.75
C LYS A 27 11.66 13.18 0.68
N GLU A 28 12.60 13.12 1.61
CA GLU A 28 13.58 12.06 1.76
C GLU A 28 12.90 10.75 2.14
N ASP A 29 11.93 10.78 3.06
CA ASP A 29 11.12 9.61 3.45
C ASP A 29 10.33 9.04 2.26
N LEU A 30 9.67 9.92 1.50
CA LEU A 30 8.90 9.52 0.33
C LEU A 30 9.81 8.98 -0.78
N ALA A 31 10.98 9.58 -0.99
CA ALA A 31 11.95 9.13 -1.98
C ALA A 31 12.50 7.73 -1.62
N GLU A 32 12.81 7.48 -0.34
CA GLU A 32 13.28 6.17 0.10
C GLU A 32 12.19 5.10 0.02
N THR A 33 10.96 5.46 0.42
CA THR A 33 9.78 4.60 0.27
C THR A 33 9.59 4.18 -1.19
N ALA A 34 9.68 5.13 -2.13
CA ALA A 34 9.58 4.84 -3.56
C ALA A 34 10.68 3.92 -4.08
N ARG A 35 11.94 4.08 -3.60
CA ARG A 35 13.05 3.19 -3.97
C ARG A 35 12.78 1.75 -3.53
N ILE A 36 12.34 1.56 -2.29
CA ILE A 36 12.05 0.24 -1.73
C ILE A 36 10.90 -0.42 -2.51
N LEU A 37 9.81 0.30 -2.76
CA LEU A 37 8.68 -0.21 -3.53
C LEU A 37 9.09 -0.60 -4.96
N ALA A 38 9.91 0.21 -5.63
CA ALA A 38 10.43 -0.11 -6.96
C ALA A 38 11.31 -1.37 -6.94
N MET A 39 12.14 -1.55 -5.91
CA MET A 39 12.94 -2.76 -5.73
C MET A 39 12.08 -4.00 -5.48
N GLN A 40 11.00 -3.88 -4.69
CA GLN A 40 10.06 -4.97 -4.46
C GLN A 40 9.33 -5.36 -5.74
N ALA A 41 8.85 -4.39 -6.52
CA ALA A 41 8.22 -4.63 -7.81
C ALA A 41 9.18 -5.34 -8.80
N ALA A 42 10.43 -4.86 -8.88
CA ALA A 42 11.46 -5.48 -9.72
C ALA A 42 11.81 -6.91 -9.25
N HIS A 43 11.93 -7.14 -7.93
CA HIS A 43 12.18 -8.46 -7.37
C HIS A 43 11.04 -9.43 -7.70
N TYR A 44 9.79 -8.99 -7.51
CA TYR A 44 8.61 -9.77 -7.84
C TYR A 44 8.60 -10.12 -9.33
N ALA A 45 8.80 -9.14 -10.21
CA ALA A 45 8.77 -9.34 -11.64
C ALA A 45 9.85 -10.34 -12.12
N ARG A 46 11.06 -10.26 -11.53
CA ARG A 46 12.13 -11.23 -11.82
C ARG A 46 11.80 -12.66 -11.39
N LYS A 47 11.01 -12.82 -10.33
CA LYS A 47 10.68 -14.12 -9.75
C LYS A 47 9.45 -14.77 -10.38
N PHE A 48 8.46 -13.97 -10.78
CA PHE A 48 7.14 -14.45 -11.19
C PHE A 48 6.71 -14.04 -12.60
N GLY A 49 7.50 -13.23 -13.31
CA GLY A 49 7.19 -12.76 -14.66
C GLY A 49 6.72 -11.30 -14.69
N GLU A 50 6.26 -10.83 -15.85
CA GLU A 50 5.88 -9.44 -16.04
C GLU A 50 4.79 -8.99 -15.04
N LEU A 51 5.00 -7.83 -14.42
CA LEU A 51 4.01 -7.19 -13.56
C LEU A 51 3.09 -6.34 -14.44
N PRO A 52 1.86 -6.78 -14.74
CA PRO A 52 0.96 -6.00 -15.59
C PRO A 52 0.61 -4.69 -14.86
N ILE A 53 0.73 -3.57 -15.58
CA ILE A 53 0.25 -2.29 -15.07
C ILE A 53 -1.28 -2.32 -15.14
N PRO A 54 -1.99 -2.25 -14.00
CA PRO A 54 -3.44 -2.26 -14.01
C PRO A 54 -3.99 -0.97 -14.65
N ASP A 55 -5.19 -1.05 -15.24
CA ASP A 55 -5.89 0.15 -15.70
C ASP A 55 -6.35 0.98 -14.48
N MET A 56 -5.54 1.97 -14.12
CA MET A 56 -5.79 2.85 -12.99
C MET A 56 -7.13 3.60 -13.11
N THR A 57 -7.59 3.86 -14.34
CA THR A 57 -8.89 4.50 -14.59
C THR A 57 -10.04 3.61 -14.13
N HIS A 58 -9.91 2.31 -14.39
CA HIS A 58 -10.89 1.31 -13.97
C HIS A 58 -10.87 1.12 -12.45
N LEU A 59 -9.67 1.11 -11.84
CA LEU A 59 -9.52 0.97 -10.39
C LEU A 59 -10.18 2.10 -9.61
N LEU A 60 -10.10 3.33 -10.13
CA LEU A 60 -10.61 4.53 -9.46
C LEU A 60 -12.07 4.87 -9.83
N ALA A 61 -12.72 4.04 -10.66
CA ALA A 61 -14.10 4.28 -11.07
C ALA A 61 -15.09 3.95 -9.94
N ASP A 62 -16.21 4.68 -9.87
CA ASP A 62 -17.34 4.36 -8.97
C ASP A 62 -17.97 2.97 -9.22
N THR A 63 -17.63 2.37 -10.37
CA THR A 63 -18.00 1.04 -10.82
C THR A 63 -16.94 -0.03 -10.52
N ALA A 64 -15.87 0.29 -9.80
CA ALA A 64 -14.82 -0.66 -9.45
C ALA A 64 -15.42 -1.93 -8.79
N ASP A 65 -14.99 -3.08 -9.30
CA ASP A 65 -15.35 -4.38 -8.75
C ASP A 65 -14.56 -4.69 -7.46
N GLU A 66 -14.92 -5.77 -6.79
CA GLU A 66 -14.27 -6.17 -5.54
C GLU A 66 -12.77 -6.45 -5.67
N GLY A 67 -12.32 -7.03 -6.79
CA GLY A 67 -10.91 -7.27 -7.06
C GLY A 67 -10.14 -5.97 -7.27
N SER A 68 -10.74 -5.00 -7.98
CA SER A 68 -10.17 -3.65 -8.13
C SER A 68 -9.97 -2.97 -6.77
N VAL A 69 -10.92 -3.14 -5.86
CA VAL A 69 -10.91 -2.52 -4.52
C VAL A 69 -9.93 -3.24 -3.59
N ALA A 70 -9.86 -4.56 -3.69
CA ALA A 70 -8.83 -5.35 -3.00
C ALA A 70 -7.43 -4.94 -3.45
N LEU A 71 -7.22 -4.69 -4.75
CA LEU A 71 -5.94 -4.21 -5.26
C LEU A 71 -5.58 -2.82 -4.72
N LEU A 72 -6.55 -1.90 -4.64
CA LEU A 72 -6.34 -0.59 -4.02
C LEU A 72 -6.01 -0.71 -2.53
N ARG A 73 -6.72 -1.57 -1.79
CA ARG A 73 -6.42 -1.87 -0.39
C ARG A 73 -4.99 -2.38 -0.24
N ASP A 74 -4.62 -3.41 -1.00
CA ASP A 74 -3.33 -4.08 -0.87
C ASP A 74 -2.17 -3.16 -1.24
N GLY A 75 -2.34 -2.35 -2.30
CA GLY A 75 -1.37 -1.32 -2.67
C GLY A 75 -1.18 -0.27 -1.58
N THR A 76 -2.26 0.14 -0.91
CA THR A 76 -2.20 1.11 0.19
C THR A 76 -1.54 0.52 1.44
N VAL A 77 -1.82 -0.75 1.75
CA VAL A 77 -1.14 -1.47 2.85
C VAL A 77 0.36 -1.59 2.59
N ALA A 78 0.76 -1.90 1.36
CA ALA A 78 2.18 -1.95 0.99
C ALA A 78 2.87 -0.59 1.18
N LEU A 79 2.22 0.49 0.75
CA LEU A 79 2.72 1.85 0.96
C LEU A 79 2.88 2.18 2.44
N LEU A 80 1.85 1.94 3.25
CA LEU A 80 1.88 2.17 4.69
C LEU A 80 3.00 1.38 5.38
N GLY A 81 3.17 0.11 5.02
CA GLY A 81 4.20 -0.74 5.58
C GLY A 81 5.60 -0.16 5.34
N ILE A 82 5.92 0.17 4.09
CA ILE A 82 7.25 0.71 3.75
C ILE A 82 7.45 2.11 4.31
N LEU A 83 6.47 3.01 4.18
CA LEU A 83 6.59 4.38 4.70
C LEU A 83 6.70 4.38 6.23
N GLY A 84 5.96 3.50 6.91
CA GLY A 84 6.08 3.29 8.35
C GLY A 84 7.46 2.79 8.76
N THR A 85 8.05 1.84 8.01
CA THR A 85 9.44 1.40 8.23
C THR A 85 10.45 2.53 8.03
N VAL A 86 10.34 3.30 6.94
CA VAL A 86 11.25 4.41 6.64
C VAL A 86 11.19 5.51 7.71
N LYS A 87 9.99 5.86 8.16
CA LYS A 87 9.80 6.87 9.22
C LYS A 87 10.16 6.35 10.62
N GLY A 88 10.50 5.07 10.78
CA GLY A 88 10.76 4.46 12.08
C GLY A 88 9.50 4.30 12.94
N VAL A 89 8.32 4.40 12.35
CA VAL A 89 7.00 4.21 13.00
C VAL A 89 6.60 2.73 13.04
N GLY A 90 7.42 1.84 12.46
CA GLY A 90 7.12 0.42 12.32
C GLY A 90 8.36 -0.47 12.33
N GLY A 91 9.29 -0.22 13.25
CA GLY A 91 10.16 -1.29 13.74
C GLY A 91 9.34 -2.20 14.65
N VAL A 92 8.49 -3.06 14.08
CA VAL A 92 8.06 -4.26 14.81
C VAL A 92 9.27 -5.16 14.75
N ASP A 93 10.00 -5.27 15.87
CA ASP A 93 10.99 -6.32 16.04
C ASP A 93 10.26 -7.65 15.87
N ILE A 94 10.50 -8.30 14.74
CA ILE A 94 9.88 -9.59 14.37
C ILE A 94 10.40 -10.72 15.29
N ASP A 95 11.34 -10.39 16.18
CA ASP A 95 11.97 -11.28 17.16
C ASP A 95 11.53 -11.03 18.61
N GLU A 96 10.66 -10.05 18.90
CA GLU A 96 10.24 -9.81 20.30
C GLU A 96 9.02 -10.69 20.66
N PRO A 97 9.14 -11.60 21.64
CA PRO A 97 8.01 -12.42 22.06
C PRO A 97 6.97 -11.53 22.73
N MET A 98 5.73 -11.60 22.23
CA MET A 98 4.58 -10.93 22.84
C MET A 98 4.44 -11.33 24.31
N HIS A 99 4.59 -10.36 25.21
CA HIS A 99 4.27 -10.47 26.63
C HIS A 99 2.80 -10.13 26.91
#